data_AF-A0A7R9YMX8-F1
#
_entry.id   AF-A0A7R9YMX8-F1
#
_cell.length_a   1.000
_cell.length_b   1.000
_cell.length_c   1.000
_cell.angle_alpha   90.00
_cell.angle_beta   90.00
_cell.angle_gamma   90.00
#
_symmetry.space_group_name_H-M   'P 1'
#
loop_
_entity.id
_entity.type
_entity.pdbx_description
1 polymer ?
#
loop_
_entity_poly.entity_id
_entity_poly.type
_entity_poly.pdbx_seq_one_letter_code
_entity_poly.pdbx_strand_id
1 'polypeptide(L)'
;TPRAQHSLVASPPPSSRRRAAHPFGPRLSSLIGRLGRWSAERPRAVLAFCGAAALLCALLLMTGVVRIVVETDSSKLWVPNSSAASQMREFTDGFEDPRVAVAIISSRDGASMTQLPQIVEAVKLDERLRTTRLPGLGDYADVCFRAVEGGECPPSSIFTLWNNTDPASAKAGPKVSSVLPMIRAALNAASGSSLDVALSDYLGCIAQNPTDAVATFRMLRLIYPLEDGPNGTAWAEAFQRETLHASFENIAVDSVVPGSYDEELSGMSWDDLVLALFWLPMLAVGVPMCAA
;
A
#
# COMPACT_ATOMS: atom_id res chain seq x y z
N THR A 1 -64.58 -14.35 -50.22
CA THR A 1 -64.26 -15.11 -51.45
C THR A 1 -63.01 -14.48 -52.07
N PRO A 2 -61.99 -15.22 -52.54
CA PRO A 2 -62.01 -16.60 -53.04
C PRO A 2 -61.24 -17.60 -52.17
N ARG A 3 -61.29 -18.84 -52.66
CA ARG A 3 -61.00 -20.14 -52.05
C ARG A 3 -59.75 -20.69 -52.76
N ALA A 4 -58.76 -21.18 -52.03
CA ALA A 4 -57.64 -21.98 -52.56
C ALA A 4 -57.34 -23.06 -51.51
N GLN A 5 -57.84 -24.27 -51.71
CA GLN A 5 -57.19 -25.40 -52.38
C GLN A 5 -56.09 -26.05 -51.53
N HIS A 6 -56.42 -27.29 -51.15
CA HIS A 6 -55.61 -28.24 -50.40
C HIS A 6 -54.25 -28.48 -51.06
N SER A 7 -53.21 -28.57 -50.22
CA SER A 7 -52.03 -29.36 -50.54
C SER A 7 -51.70 -30.23 -49.33
N LEU A 8 -51.90 -31.54 -49.50
CA LEU A 8 -51.54 -32.58 -48.55
C LEU A 8 -50.01 -32.65 -48.45
N VAL A 9 -49.44 -32.04 -47.41
CA VAL A 9 -48.04 -32.24 -47.05
C VAL A 9 -47.95 -33.54 -46.26
N ALA A 10 -47.26 -34.52 -46.83
CA ALA A 10 -46.94 -35.78 -46.18
C ALA A 10 -46.08 -35.52 -44.93
N SER A 11 -46.55 -36.01 -43.78
CA SER A 11 -45.78 -36.04 -42.55
C SER A 11 -44.52 -36.90 -42.74
N PRO A 12 -43.30 -36.41 -42.43
CA PRO A 12 -42.14 -37.27 -42.39
C PRO A 12 -42.29 -38.28 -41.23
N PRO A 13 -41.79 -39.52 -41.39
CA PRO A 13 -41.88 -40.52 -40.33
C PRO A 13 -41.10 -40.06 -39.09
N PRO A 14 -41.45 -40.56 -37.88
CA PRO A 14 -40.75 -40.20 -36.66
C PRO A 14 -39.28 -40.61 -36.81
N SER A 15 -38.41 -39.61 -36.83
CA SER A 15 -36.97 -39.83 -36.73
C SER A 15 -36.72 -40.46 -35.37
N SER A 16 -36.49 -41.78 -35.39
CA SER A 16 -35.94 -42.50 -34.25
C SER A 16 -34.59 -41.87 -33.92
N ARG A 17 -34.58 -40.94 -32.96
CA ARG A 17 -33.39 -40.51 -32.24
C ARG A 17 -32.81 -41.74 -31.54
N ARG A 18 -32.06 -42.55 -32.29
CA ARG A 18 -31.09 -43.47 -31.72
C ARG A 18 -30.11 -42.59 -30.95
N ARG A 19 -30.24 -42.59 -29.62
CA ARG A 19 -29.17 -42.14 -28.73
C ARG A 19 -27.95 -42.95 -29.15
N ALA A 20 -26.95 -42.28 -29.72
CA ALA A 20 -25.64 -42.87 -29.88
C ALA A 20 -25.15 -43.20 -28.47
N ALA A 21 -25.29 -44.45 -28.06
CA ALA A 21 -24.71 -44.94 -26.83
C ALA A 21 -23.20 -44.77 -26.98
N HIS A 22 -22.61 -43.87 -26.19
CA HIS A 22 -21.16 -43.73 -26.11
C HIS A 22 -20.57 -45.14 -25.89
N PRO A 23 -19.59 -45.57 -26.71
CA PRO A 23 -19.07 -46.95 -26.68
C PRO A 23 -18.41 -47.34 -25.34
N PHE A 24 -18.21 -46.38 -24.45
CA PHE A 24 -17.69 -46.58 -23.09
C PHE A 24 -18.78 -46.88 -22.04
N GLY A 25 -20.06 -46.67 -22.35
CA GLY A 25 -21.18 -46.77 -21.41
C GLY A 25 -21.35 -48.15 -20.72
N PRO A 26 -21.34 -49.28 -21.45
CA PRO A 26 -21.58 -50.59 -20.84
C PRO A 26 -20.39 -51.11 -20.04
N ARG A 27 -19.16 -50.77 -20.46
CA ARG A 27 -17.93 -51.20 -19.77
C ARG A 27 -17.72 -50.40 -18.49
N LEU A 28 -17.89 -49.08 -18.54
CA LEU A 28 -17.79 -48.21 -17.38
C LEU A 28 -18.90 -48.49 -16.35
N SER A 29 -20.14 -48.73 -16.78
CA SER A 29 -21.24 -49.09 -15.87
C SER A 29 -21.00 -50.42 -15.17
N SER A 30 -20.43 -51.41 -15.86
CA SER A 30 -20.07 -52.69 -15.25
C SER A 30 -18.95 -52.55 -14.22
N LEU A 31 -17.97 -51.66 -14.45
CA LEU A 31 -16.87 -51.38 -13.53
C LEU A 31 -17.38 -50.62 -12.29
N ILE A 32 -18.15 -49.55 -12.48
CA ILE A 32 -18.77 -48.79 -11.38
C ILE A 32 -19.69 -49.71 -10.55
N GLY A 33 -20.48 -50.57 -11.20
CA GLY A 33 -21.36 -51.52 -10.51
C GLY A 33 -20.62 -52.63 -9.76
N ARG A 34 -19.39 -52.98 -10.15
CA ARG A 34 -18.52 -53.89 -9.39
C ARG A 34 -17.86 -53.15 -8.21
N LEU A 35 -17.34 -51.95 -8.43
CA LEU A 35 -16.78 -51.09 -7.37
C LEU A 35 -17.81 -50.77 -6.29
N GLY A 36 -19.04 -50.42 -6.68
CA GLY A 36 -20.12 -50.10 -5.74
C GLY A 36 -20.52 -51.30 -4.86
N ARG A 37 -20.61 -52.50 -5.44
CA ARG A 37 -20.89 -53.72 -4.67
C ARG A 37 -19.74 -54.07 -3.72
N TRP A 38 -18.51 -54.01 -4.20
CA TRP A 38 -17.32 -54.23 -3.37
C TRP A 38 -17.24 -53.25 -2.20
N SER A 39 -17.54 -51.97 -2.44
CA SER A 39 -17.59 -50.96 -1.38
C SER A 39 -18.74 -51.19 -0.38
N ALA A 40 -19.90 -51.65 -0.86
CA ALA A 40 -21.06 -51.94 -0.01
C ALA A 40 -20.85 -53.17 0.90
N GLU A 41 -20.04 -54.14 0.48
CA GLU A 41 -19.69 -55.32 1.27
C GLU A 41 -18.72 -54.98 2.43
N ARG A 42 -18.00 -53.85 2.36
CA ARG A 42 -16.96 -53.48 3.34
C ARG A 42 -17.01 -51.99 3.73
N PRO A 43 -18.15 -51.49 4.23
CA PRO A 43 -18.35 -50.04 4.43
C PRO A 43 -17.34 -49.45 5.42
N ARG A 44 -17.00 -50.17 6.50
CA ARG A 44 -16.04 -49.70 7.52
C ARG A 44 -14.63 -49.56 6.97
N ALA A 45 -14.18 -50.52 6.15
CA ALA A 45 -12.83 -50.49 5.58
C ALA A 45 -12.69 -49.37 4.53
N VAL A 46 -13.73 -49.17 3.70
CA VAL A 46 -13.77 -48.07 2.72
C VAL A 46 -13.80 -46.71 3.41
N LEU A 47 -14.63 -46.53 4.44
CA LEU A 47 -14.66 -45.30 5.23
C LEU A 47 -13.33 -45.03 5.93
N ALA A 48 -12.70 -46.04 6.53
CA ALA A 48 -11.40 -45.90 7.17
C ALA A 48 -10.30 -45.51 6.16
N PHE A 49 -10.30 -46.14 4.98
CA PHE A 49 -9.34 -45.81 3.92
C PHE A 49 -9.55 -44.40 3.37
N CYS A 50 -10.80 -44.02 3.06
CA CYS A 50 -11.13 -42.67 2.60
C CYS A 50 -10.79 -41.61 3.65
N GLY A 51 -11.07 -41.87 4.94
CA GLY A 51 -10.71 -40.97 6.03
C GLY A 51 -9.20 -40.82 6.19
N ALA A 52 -8.45 -41.92 6.15
CA ALA A 52 -6.98 -41.89 6.21
C ALA A 52 -6.37 -41.16 5.00
N ALA A 53 -6.90 -41.39 3.79
CA ALA A 53 -6.47 -40.71 2.58
C ALA A 53 -6.78 -39.19 2.64
N ALA A 54 -7.97 -38.81 3.11
CA ALA A 54 -8.34 -37.40 3.28
C ALA A 54 -7.44 -36.71 4.31
N LEU A 55 -7.15 -37.38 5.43
CA LEU A 55 -6.27 -36.85 6.47
C LEU A 55 -4.82 -36.72 5.96
N LEU A 56 -4.33 -37.69 5.20
CA LEU A 56 -3.01 -37.60 4.56
C LEU A 56 -2.96 -36.45 3.55
N CYS A 57 -3.96 -36.29 2.69
CA CYS A 57 -4.06 -35.17 1.77
C CYS A 57 -4.12 -33.84 2.51
N ALA A 58 -4.88 -33.73 3.59
CA ALA A 58 -4.94 -32.54 4.43
C ALA A 58 -3.56 -32.21 5.03
N LEU A 59 -2.85 -33.20 5.59
CA LEU A 59 -1.50 -33.01 6.12
C LEU A 59 -0.51 -32.55 5.03
N LEU A 60 -0.56 -33.15 3.84
CA LEU A 60 0.29 -32.76 2.71
C LEU A 60 -0.02 -31.34 2.23
N LEU A 61 -1.30 -30.97 2.14
CA LEU A 61 -1.69 -29.59 1.79
C LEU A 61 -1.22 -28.60 2.86
N MET A 62 -1.36 -28.93 4.14
CA MET A 62 -0.87 -28.09 5.24
C MET A 62 0.66 -27.95 5.21
N THR A 63 1.41 -28.98 4.82
CA THR A 63 2.86 -28.83 4.61
C THR A 63 3.21 -27.87 3.45
N GLY A 64 2.34 -27.77 2.45
CA GLY A 64 2.47 -26.77 1.39
C GLY A 64 2.17 -25.36 1.87
N VAL A 65 1.15 -25.20 2.72
CA VAL A 65 0.77 -23.91 3.31
C VAL A 65 1.90 -23.29 4.12
N VAL A 66 2.69 -24.10 4.84
CA VAL A 66 3.85 -23.61 5.62
C VAL A 66 4.93 -22.95 4.75
N ARG A 67 4.91 -23.17 3.43
CA ARG A 67 5.85 -22.55 2.48
C ARG A 67 5.26 -21.38 1.69
N ILE A 68 4.09 -20.89 2.06
CA ILE A 68 3.51 -19.71 1.42
C ILE A 68 4.33 -18.50 1.83
N VAL A 69 4.93 -17.84 0.83
CA VAL A 69 5.52 -16.51 0.97
C VAL A 69 4.48 -15.52 0.47
N VAL A 70 4.02 -14.65 1.35
CA VAL A 70 3.12 -13.55 0.98
C VAL A 70 3.97 -12.40 0.50
N GLU A 71 3.80 -11.99 -0.76
CA GLU A 71 4.42 -10.79 -1.29
C GLU A 71 3.60 -9.58 -0.80
N THR A 72 4.23 -8.69 -0.04
CA THR A 72 3.60 -7.48 0.52
C THR A 72 4.01 -6.20 -0.19
N ASP A 73 5.01 -6.27 -1.09
CA ASP A 73 5.47 -5.12 -1.87
C ASP A 73 4.38 -4.69 -2.86
N SER A 74 3.71 -3.58 -2.54
CA SER A 74 2.66 -2.99 -3.35
C SER A 74 3.10 -2.76 -4.80
N SER A 75 4.35 -2.34 -5.01
CA SER A 75 4.86 -2.04 -6.35
C SER A 75 4.99 -3.30 -7.22
N LYS A 76 5.16 -4.49 -6.64
CA LYS A 76 5.18 -5.78 -7.37
C LYS A 76 3.77 -6.33 -7.60
N LEU A 77 2.86 -6.09 -6.66
CA LEU A 77 1.48 -6.57 -6.76
C LEU A 77 0.69 -5.86 -7.86
N TRP A 78 0.94 -4.57 -8.07
CA TRP A 78 0.13 -3.73 -8.96
C TRP A 78 0.74 -3.49 -10.34
N VAL A 79 2.02 -3.78 -10.56
CA VAL A 79 2.69 -3.61 -11.85
C VAL A 79 2.73 -4.96 -12.60
N PRO A 80 2.12 -5.08 -13.80
CA PRO A 80 2.19 -6.32 -14.55
C PRO A 80 3.63 -6.66 -14.99
N ASN A 81 4.07 -7.89 -14.72
CA ASN A 81 5.44 -8.38 -14.97
C ASN A 81 5.93 -8.25 -16.43
N SER A 82 5.03 -8.12 -17.41
CA SER A 82 5.38 -7.99 -18.83
C SER A 82 5.10 -6.60 -19.41
N SER A 83 4.89 -5.60 -18.55
CA SER A 83 4.59 -4.23 -18.97
C SER A 83 5.86 -3.41 -19.19
N ALA A 84 5.76 -2.33 -19.98
CA ALA A 84 6.82 -1.34 -20.09
C ALA A 84 7.18 -0.71 -18.73
N ALA A 85 6.22 -0.61 -17.81
CA ALA A 85 6.46 -0.14 -16.45
C ALA A 85 7.37 -1.10 -15.65
N SER A 86 7.22 -2.41 -15.82
CA SER A 86 8.11 -3.41 -15.19
C SER A 86 9.53 -3.33 -15.72
N GLN A 87 9.71 -3.09 -17.03
CA GLN A 87 11.05 -2.92 -17.62
C GLN A 87 11.70 -1.62 -17.18
N MET A 88 10.92 -0.54 -17.06
CA MET A 88 11.42 0.73 -16.53
C MET A 88 11.81 0.58 -15.06
N ARG A 89 11.01 -0.15 -14.26
CA ARG A 89 11.34 -0.47 -12.87
C ARG A 89 12.66 -1.23 -12.78
N GLU A 90 12.83 -2.30 -13.55
CA GLU A 90 14.10 -3.06 -13.55
C GLU A 90 15.31 -2.20 -13.92
N PHE A 91 15.10 -1.22 -14.82
CA PHE A 91 16.11 -0.22 -15.14
C PHE A 91 16.37 0.76 -13.99
N THR A 92 15.32 1.25 -13.32
CA THR A 92 15.42 2.23 -12.23
C THR A 92 15.86 1.61 -10.90
N ASP A 93 15.61 0.32 -10.65
CA ASP A 93 16.04 -0.41 -9.46
C ASP A 93 17.59 -0.46 -9.35
N GLY A 94 18.30 -0.20 -10.46
CA GLY A 94 19.76 -0.01 -10.48
C GLY A 94 20.24 1.36 -10.02
N PHE A 95 19.32 2.30 -9.76
CA PHE A 95 19.61 3.64 -9.24
C PHE A 95 19.13 3.73 -7.79
N GLU A 96 19.91 4.42 -6.97
CA GLU A 96 19.58 4.60 -5.56
C GLU A 96 18.49 5.67 -5.41
N ASP A 97 17.23 5.22 -5.28
CA ASP A 97 16.10 6.10 -5.04
C ASP A 97 16.00 6.45 -3.54
N PRO A 98 15.88 7.75 -3.20
CA PRO A 98 15.77 8.16 -1.81
C PRO A 98 14.45 7.64 -1.22
N ARG A 99 14.53 7.07 -0.02
CA ARG A 99 13.34 6.80 0.78
C ARG A 99 12.87 8.12 1.39
N VAL A 100 11.57 8.37 1.43
CA VAL A 100 11.05 9.68 1.86
C VAL A 100 10.09 9.54 3.04
N ALA A 101 10.43 10.20 4.16
CA ALA A 101 9.51 10.42 5.26
C ALA A 101 8.84 11.79 5.12
N VAL A 102 7.50 11.84 5.25
CA VAL A 102 6.72 13.06 5.02
C VAL A 102 5.85 13.36 6.24
N ALA A 103 5.89 14.59 6.73
CA ALA A 103 4.90 15.10 7.68
C ALA A 103 3.97 16.07 6.95
N ILE A 104 2.67 15.80 7.01
CA ILE A 104 1.62 16.64 6.44
C ILE A 104 0.97 17.41 7.58
N ILE A 105 1.04 18.73 7.51
CA ILE A 105 0.60 19.64 8.57
C ILE A 105 -0.59 20.43 8.05
N SER A 106 -1.66 20.45 8.83
CA SER A 106 -2.87 21.23 8.56
C SER A 106 -3.36 21.96 9.80
N SER A 107 -4.22 22.96 9.62
CA SER A 107 -4.81 23.70 10.76
C SER A 107 -5.94 22.89 11.40
N ARG A 108 -5.97 22.77 12.73
CA ARG A 108 -7.02 22.01 13.45
C ARG A 108 -8.43 22.58 13.27
N ASP A 109 -8.52 23.89 13.14
CA ASP A 109 -9.75 24.64 12.93
C ASP A 109 -10.11 24.81 11.44
N GLY A 110 -9.31 24.23 10.53
CA GLY A 110 -9.47 24.38 9.09
C GLY A 110 -9.07 25.77 8.54
N ALA A 111 -8.44 26.62 9.36
CA ALA A 111 -7.92 27.90 8.93
C ALA A 111 -6.72 27.76 7.98
N SER A 112 -6.32 28.90 7.41
CA SER A 112 -5.13 28.96 6.55
C SER A 112 -3.87 28.72 7.36
N MET A 113 -2.99 27.88 6.83
CA MET A 113 -1.64 27.64 7.37
C MET A 113 -0.69 28.85 7.17
N THR A 114 -1.16 29.93 6.53
CA THR A 114 -0.44 31.22 6.50
C THR A 114 -0.52 31.99 7.83
N GLN A 115 -1.42 31.58 8.73
CA GLN A 115 -1.56 32.22 10.03
C GLN A 115 -0.36 31.92 10.93
N LEU A 116 0.03 32.91 11.72
CA LEU A 116 1.26 32.86 12.49
C LEU A 116 1.33 31.70 13.50
N PRO A 117 0.29 31.43 14.33
CA PRO A 117 0.35 30.35 15.31
C PRO A 117 0.65 28.99 14.68
N GLN A 118 0.02 28.70 13.53
CA GLN A 118 0.19 27.46 12.78
C GLN A 118 1.63 27.32 12.26
N ILE A 119 2.19 28.40 11.70
CA ILE A 119 3.56 28.34 11.17
C ILE A 119 4.58 28.17 12.30
N VAL A 120 4.38 28.84 13.44
CA VAL A 120 5.28 28.70 14.59
C VAL A 120 5.29 27.26 15.10
N GLU A 121 4.14 26.60 15.20
CA GLU A 121 4.08 25.19 15.59
C GLU A 121 4.69 24.26 14.53
N ALA A 122 4.47 24.54 13.24
CA ALA A 122 5.07 23.78 12.16
C ALA A 122 6.61 23.87 12.16
N VAL A 123 7.17 25.04 12.47
CA VAL A 123 8.62 25.24 12.61
C VAL A 123 9.17 24.52 13.83
N LYS A 124 8.45 24.56 14.96
CA LYS A 124 8.83 23.78 16.16
C LYS A 124 8.84 22.28 15.87
N LEU A 125 7.88 21.79 15.09
CA LEU A 125 7.88 20.40 14.63
C LEU A 125 9.10 20.10 13.76
N ASP A 126 9.38 20.92 12.75
CA ASP A 126 10.54 20.76 11.86
C ASP A 126 11.87 20.73 12.65
N GLU A 127 12.03 21.65 13.61
CA GLU A 127 13.21 21.68 14.50
C GLU A 127 13.31 20.40 15.35
N ARG A 128 12.20 19.95 15.94
CA ARG A 128 12.15 18.72 16.74
C ARG A 128 12.52 17.49 15.92
N LEU A 129 11.98 17.37 14.70
CA LEU A 129 12.24 16.22 13.84
C LEU A 129 13.71 16.18 13.41
N ARG A 130 14.29 17.30 12.97
CA ARG A 130 15.72 17.37 12.61
C ARG A 130 16.65 17.00 13.76
N THR A 131 16.31 17.45 14.96
CA THR A 131 17.13 17.25 16.17
C THR A 131 16.82 15.94 16.89
N THR A 132 15.89 15.13 16.37
CA THR A 132 15.58 13.81 16.91
C THR A 132 16.82 12.93 16.78
N ARG A 133 17.38 12.54 17.93
CA ARG A 133 18.59 11.74 18.03
C ARG A 133 18.27 10.30 18.40
N LEU A 134 18.80 9.38 17.61
CA LEU A 134 18.76 7.95 17.93
C LEU A 134 20.09 7.47 18.52
N PRO A 135 20.05 6.68 19.61
CA PRO A 135 21.27 6.10 20.18
C PRO A 135 22.05 5.31 19.13
N GLY A 136 23.29 5.73 18.86
CA GLY A 136 24.18 5.09 17.89
C GLY A 136 23.98 5.49 16.43
N LEU A 137 22.94 6.26 16.10
CA LEU A 137 22.63 6.70 14.73
C LEU A 137 22.90 8.19 14.49
N GLY A 138 22.80 9.01 15.55
CA GLY A 138 22.90 10.46 15.44
C GLY A 138 21.55 11.13 15.16
N ASP A 139 21.57 12.28 14.49
CA ASP A 139 20.38 13.05 14.11
C ASP A 139 20.07 12.93 12.60
N TYR A 140 19.10 13.70 12.09
CA TYR A 140 18.73 13.63 10.67
C TYR A 140 19.94 13.89 9.75
N ALA A 141 20.87 14.75 10.16
CA ALA A 141 22.00 15.12 9.32
C ALA A 141 22.95 13.93 9.05
N ASP A 142 22.89 12.89 9.89
CA ASP A 142 23.71 11.70 9.77
C ASP A 142 23.10 10.67 8.81
N VAL A 143 21.77 10.63 8.67
CA VAL A 143 21.01 9.58 7.93
C VAL A 143 20.30 10.06 6.67
N CYS A 144 20.37 11.37 6.38
CA CYS A 144 19.75 11.96 5.21
C CYS A 144 20.34 11.42 3.90
N PHE A 145 19.51 11.28 2.87
CA PHE A 145 19.99 10.95 1.53
C PHE A 145 20.91 12.05 0.98
N ARG A 146 22.08 11.67 0.46
CA ARG A 146 23.02 12.61 -0.18
C ARG A 146 23.23 12.21 -1.63
N ALA A 147 22.89 13.12 -2.56
CA ALA A 147 23.07 12.88 -3.99
C ALA A 147 24.55 12.75 -4.40
N VAL A 148 25.46 13.24 -3.57
CA VAL A 148 26.91 13.12 -3.75
C VAL A 148 27.51 12.69 -2.43
N GLU A 149 28.44 11.73 -2.46
CA GLU A 149 29.14 11.26 -1.26
C GLU A 149 29.84 12.42 -0.54
N GLY A 150 29.58 12.56 0.77
CA GLY A 150 30.05 13.70 1.57
C GLY A 150 29.34 15.04 1.31
N GLY A 151 28.28 15.03 0.49
CA GLY A 151 27.43 16.20 0.22
C GLY A 151 26.59 16.62 1.43
N GLU A 152 25.89 17.74 1.27
CA GLU A 152 24.95 18.23 2.28
C GLU A 152 23.59 17.55 2.17
N CYS A 153 22.87 17.45 3.28
CA CYS A 153 21.49 16.98 3.26
C CYS A 153 20.61 17.90 2.41
N PRO A 154 19.71 17.36 1.59
CA PRO A 154 18.74 18.16 0.85
C PRO A 154 17.84 18.92 1.84
N PRO A 155 17.31 20.09 1.42
CA PRO A 155 16.41 20.86 2.25
C PRO A 155 15.17 20.02 2.58
N SER A 156 14.91 19.80 3.86
CA SER A 156 13.78 18.94 4.28
C SER A 156 12.47 19.71 4.49
N SER A 157 12.50 21.03 4.37
CA SER A 157 11.30 21.86 4.56
C SER A 157 11.39 23.17 3.80
N ILE A 158 10.21 23.74 3.54
CA ILE A 158 10.09 25.10 3.02
C ILE A 158 10.73 26.14 3.96
N PHE A 159 10.82 25.85 5.27
CA PHE A 159 11.48 26.72 6.23
C PHE A 159 12.98 26.81 6.00
N THR A 160 13.61 25.75 5.45
CA THR A 160 15.04 25.78 5.09
C THR A 160 15.26 26.70 3.90
N LEU A 161 14.36 26.68 2.93
CA LEU A 161 14.39 27.56 1.75
C LEU A 161 14.16 29.02 2.13
N TRP A 162 13.27 29.26 3.09
CA TRP A 162 12.98 30.59 3.60
C TRP A 162 14.07 31.12 4.54
N ASN A 163 14.87 30.24 5.15
CA ASN A 163 15.98 30.58 6.04
C ASN A 163 17.28 30.95 5.27
N ASN A 164 17.17 31.63 4.12
CA ASN A 164 18.21 31.87 3.11
C ASN A 164 19.37 32.81 3.57
N THR A 165 19.81 32.70 4.81
CA THR A 165 20.91 33.44 5.42
C THR A 165 21.89 32.45 6.04
N ASP A 166 22.96 32.12 5.30
CA ASP A 166 24.13 31.29 5.66
C ASP A 166 23.91 29.76 5.60
N PRO A 167 24.72 28.97 4.85
CA PRO A 167 24.66 27.49 4.84
C PRO A 167 24.81 26.85 6.23
N ALA A 168 25.45 27.53 7.18
CA ALA A 168 25.46 27.08 8.58
C ALA A 168 24.06 27.10 9.24
N SER A 169 23.18 28.00 8.80
CA SER A 169 21.80 28.13 9.29
C SER A 169 20.84 27.13 8.66
N ALA A 170 21.16 26.59 7.47
CA ALA A 170 20.41 25.49 6.86
C ALA A 170 20.52 24.21 7.69
N LYS A 171 21.69 23.96 8.29
CA LYS A 171 21.93 22.85 9.25
C LYS A 171 21.19 23.04 10.57
N ALA A 172 21.03 24.28 11.04
CA ALA A 172 20.41 24.58 12.34
C ALA A 172 18.87 24.74 12.28
N GLY A 173 18.30 24.97 11.09
CA GLY A 173 16.89 25.36 10.95
C GLY A 173 16.62 26.79 11.46
N PRO A 174 15.50 27.42 11.08
CA PRO A 174 15.21 28.77 11.51
C PRO A 174 14.67 28.81 12.95
N LYS A 175 15.24 29.68 13.78
CA LYS A 175 14.72 29.93 15.15
C LYS A 175 13.37 30.66 15.08
N VAL A 176 12.40 30.23 15.89
CA VAL A 176 11.03 30.80 15.94
C VAL A 176 10.99 32.34 15.95
N SER A 177 11.97 33.01 16.57
CA SER A 177 12.05 34.48 16.66
C SER A 177 12.42 35.20 15.35
N SER A 178 13.04 34.54 14.37
CA SER A 178 13.46 35.15 13.08
C SER A 178 12.55 34.79 11.90
N VAL A 179 11.60 33.88 12.11
CA VAL A 179 10.83 33.19 11.07
C VAL A 179 9.78 34.09 10.40
N LEU A 180 9.12 34.96 11.15
CA LEU A 180 8.01 35.80 10.68
C LEU A 180 8.35 36.74 9.51
N PRO A 181 9.41 37.58 9.61
CA PRO A 181 9.80 38.46 8.52
C PRO A 181 10.29 37.68 7.31
N MET A 182 10.96 36.53 7.53
CA MET A 182 11.53 35.69 6.48
C MET A 182 10.44 35.00 5.67
N ILE A 183 9.40 34.45 6.31
CA ILE A 183 8.27 33.84 5.60
C ILE A 183 7.56 34.87 4.72
N ARG A 184 7.26 36.05 5.28
CA ARG A 184 6.53 37.08 4.55
C ARG A 184 7.36 37.61 3.37
N ALA A 185 8.67 37.76 3.54
CA ALA A 185 9.58 38.12 2.45
C ALA A 185 9.69 37.01 1.39
N ALA A 186 9.77 35.74 1.81
CA ALA A 186 9.93 34.61 0.89
C ALA A 186 8.65 34.28 0.10
N LEU A 187 7.47 34.35 0.73
CA LEU A 187 6.18 34.24 0.03
C LEU A 187 5.99 35.34 -1.01
N ASN A 188 6.52 36.55 -0.73
CA ASN A 188 6.49 37.69 -1.66
C ASN A 188 7.59 37.61 -2.74
N ALA A 189 8.73 36.95 -2.48
CA ALA A 189 9.84 36.82 -3.43
C ALA A 189 9.68 35.62 -4.38
N ALA A 190 8.97 34.58 -3.94
CA ALA A 190 8.64 33.42 -4.77
C ALA A 190 7.65 33.75 -5.91
N SER A 191 7.02 34.92 -5.89
CA SER A 191 6.12 35.38 -6.95
C SER A 191 6.83 36.05 -8.14
N GLY A 192 8.17 35.99 -8.23
CA GLY A 192 8.89 36.64 -9.32
C GLY A 192 10.33 36.20 -9.58
N SER A 193 10.85 35.18 -8.90
CA SER A 193 12.23 34.72 -9.10
C SER A 193 12.31 33.22 -9.37
N SER A 194 13.33 32.84 -10.13
CA SER A 194 13.75 31.50 -10.57
C SER A 194 14.15 30.55 -9.43
N LEU A 195 13.50 30.65 -8.27
CA LEU A 195 13.53 29.58 -7.29
C LEU A 195 12.65 28.47 -7.88
N ASP A 196 13.23 27.66 -8.76
CA ASP A 196 12.65 26.43 -9.36
C ASP A 196 12.35 25.35 -8.31
N VAL A 197 12.28 25.72 -7.03
CA VAL A 197 11.73 24.84 -6.01
C VAL A 197 10.23 24.95 -6.14
N ALA A 198 9.63 23.90 -6.70
CA ALA A 198 8.19 23.84 -6.91
C ALA A 198 7.49 23.96 -5.54
N LEU A 199 6.95 25.14 -5.24
CA LEU A 199 6.20 25.39 -4.01
C LEU A 199 5.07 24.38 -3.81
N SER A 200 4.58 23.77 -4.89
CA SER A 200 3.62 22.65 -4.89
C SER A 200 4.10 21.40 -4.16
N ASP A 201 5.41 21.20 -4.03
CA ASP A 201 5.97 20.04 -3.34
C ASP A 201 5.80 20.19 -1.83
N TYR A 202 5.87 21.42 -1.32
CA TYR A 202 5.77 21.74 0.09
C TYR A 202 4.40 22.27 0.53
N LEU A 203 3.64 22.90 -0.37
CA LEU A 203 2.38 23.57 -0.04
C LEU A 203 1.20 22.91 -0.77
N GLY A 204 0.14 22.63 -0.03
CA GLY A 204 -1.10 22.08 -0.55
C GLY A 204 -2.28 23.05 -0.47
N CYS A 205 -3.20 22.93 -1.43
CA CYS A 205 -4.39 23.77 -1.55
C CYS A 205 -4.07 25.27 -1.55
N ILE A 206 -3.13 25.65 -2.42
CA ILE A 206 -2.68 27.03 -2.59
C ILE A 206 -3.79 27.83 -3.24
N ALA A 207 -4.15 28.97 -2.65
CA ALA A 207 -4.90 30.03 -3.32
C ALA A 207 -3.93 31.17 -3.66
N GLN A 208 -3.95 31.61 -4.91
CA GLN A 208 -3.14 32.73 -5.38
C GLN A 208 -3.96 34.01 -5.42
N ASN A 209 -3.28 35.15 -5.23
CA ASN A 209 -3.85 36.47 -5.45
C ASN A 209 -3.78 36.85 -6.95
N PRO A 210 -4.44 37.95 -7.39
CA PRO A 210 -4.38 38.43 -8.78
C PRO A 210 -2.98 38.81 -9.31
N THR A 211 -1.96 38.72 -8.46
CA THR A 211 -0.55 38.99 -8.76
C THR A 211 0.29 37.71 -8.78
N ASP A 212 -0.36 36.54 -8.85
CA ASP A 212 0.21 35.18 -8.77
C ASP A 212 0.98 34.86 -7.47
N ALA A 213 1.01 35.79 -6.51
CA ALA A 213 1.54 35.55 -5.18
C ALA A 213 0.66 34.59 -4.37
N VAL A 214 1.29 33.74 -3.55
CA VAL A 214 0.60 32.82 -2.64
C VAL A 214 -0.17 33.63 -1.60
N ALA A 215 -1.50 33.56 -1.65
CA ALA A 215 -2.40 34.26 -0.72
C ALA A 215 -2.66 33.44 0.53
N THR A 216 -3.04 32.18 0.34
CA THR A 216 -3.32 31.21 1.40
C THR A 216 -2.90 29.81 0.97
N PHE A 217 -2.67 28.94 1.95
CA PHE A 217 -2.49 27.50 1.74
C PHE A 217 -3.07 26.75 2.95
N ARG A 218 -3.53 25.52 2.75
CA ARG A 218 -4.17 24.73 3.83
C ARG A 218 -3.31 23.61 4.38
N MET A 219 -2.29 23.20 3.61
CA MET A 219 -1.40 22.13 4.01
C MET A 219 0.04 22.54 3.79
N LEU A 220 0.89 22.11 4.71
CA LEU A 220 2.33 22.22 4.63
C LEU A 220 2.95 20.82 4.74
N ARG A 221 3.92 20.53 3.90
CA ARG A 221 4.64 19.25 3.89
C ARG A 221 6.07 19.48 4.33
N LEU A 222 6.54 18.67 5.26
CA LEU A 222 7.95 18.49 5.55
C LEU A 222 8.37 17.17 4.93
N ILE A 223 9.44 17.18 4.14
CA ILE A 223 9.86 16.05 3.31
C ILE A 223 11.30 15.72 3.70
N TYR A 224 11.54 14.53 4.22
CA TYR A 224 12.85 14.09 4.71
C TYR A 224 13.35 12.91 3.85
N PRO A 225 14.20 13.17 2.84
CA PRO A 225 14.90 12.14 2.09
C PRO A 225 15.91 11.41 2.97
N LEU A 226 15.88 10.08 2.94
CA LEU A 226 16.67 9.19 3.77
C LEU A 226 17.47 8.24 2.87
N GLU A 227 18.68 7.91 3.29
CA GLU A 227 19.47 6.85 2.67
C GLU A 227 18.72 5.52 2.80
N ASP A 228 18.86 4.65 1.79
CA ASP A 228 18.33 3.31 1.90
C ASP A 228 19.15 2.50 2.93
N GLY A 229 18.47 1.65 3.70
CA GLY A 229 19.09 0.81 4.71
C GLY A 229 18.55 0.96 6.14
N PRO A 230 19.22 0.30 7.11
CA PRO A 230 18.71 0.15 8.47
C PRO A 230 18.65 1.47 9.23
N ASN A 231 19.60 2.38 8.95
CA ASN A 231 19.66 3.67 9.63
C ASN A 231 18.50 4.58 9.19
N GLY A 232 18.27 4.72 7.88
CA GLY A 232 17.12 5.45 7.35
C GLY A 232 15.79 4.90 7.89
N THR A 233 15.66 3.58 7.98
CA THR A 233 14.48 2.91 8.54
C THR A 233 14.26 3.25 10.01
N ALA A 234 15.29 3.08 10.84
CA ALA A 234 15.20 3.37 12.27
C ALA A 234 14.86 4.85 12.54
N TRP A 235 15.42 5.76 11.75
CA TRP A 235 15.08 7.19 11.84
C TRP A 235 13.64 7.47 11.40
N ALA A 236 13.15 6.82 10.33
CA ALA A 236 11.77 6.96 9.89
C ALA A 236 10.76 6.48 10.96
N GLU A 237 11.03 5.37 11.64
CA GLU A 237 10.20 4.91 12.76
C GLU A 237 10.18 5.91 13.93
N ALA A 238 11.35 6.49 14.24
CA ALA A 238 11.45 7.51 15.26
C ALA A 238 10.70 8.79 14.87
N PHE A 239 10.83 9.21 13.62
CA PHE A 239 10.07 10.31 13.03
C PHE A 239 8.56 10.09 13.19
N GLN A 240 8.06 8.90 12.83
CA GLN A 240 6.64 8.57 12.96
C GLN A 240 6.18 8.59 14.42
N ARG A 241 7.01 8.10 15.34
CA ARG A 241 6.72 8.13 16.77
C ARG A 241 6.67 9.57 17.30
N GLU A 242 7.60 10.40 16.88
CA GLU A 242 7.66 11.82 17.26
C GLU A 242 6.46 12.60 16.71
N THR A 243 6.04 12.36 15.46
CA THR A 243 4.85 13.00 14.88
C THR A 243 3.57 12.53 15.57
N LEU A 244 3.43 11.23 15.87
CA LEU A 244 2.27 10.66 16.58
C LEU A 244 2.13 11.21 18.01
N HIS A 245 3.24 11.44 18.70
CA HIS A 245 3.24 11.99 20.06
C HIS A 245 3.31 13.51 20.12
N ALA A 246 3.45 14.19 18.98
CA ALA A 246 3.49 15.64 18.95
C ALA A 246 2.07 16.20 19.14
N SER A 247 1.82 16.76 20.33
CA SER A 247 0.61 17.52 20.60
C SER A 247 0.84 19.01 20.34
N PHE A 248 0.13 19.54 19.36
CA PHE A 248 0.10 20.97 19.05
C PHE A 248 -1.31 21.52 19.17
N GLU A 249 -1.43 22.78 19.57
CA GLU A 249 -2.72 23.43 19.85
C GLU A 249 -3.42 23.87 18.57
N ASN A 250 -2.66 24.34 17.58
CA ASN A 250 -3.19 24.96 16.36
C ASN A 250 -3.06 24.06 15.12
N ILE A 251 -2.12 23.11 15.11
CA ILE A 251 -1.89 22.20 13.97
C ILE A 251 -2.26 20.74 14.26
N ALA A 252 -2.73 20.07 13.22
CA ALA A 252 -2.81 18.63 13.11
C ALA A 252 -1.65 18.13 12.23
N VAL A 253 -1.09 16.98 12.59
CA VAL A 253 0.08 16.40 11.94
C VAL A 253 -0.25 14.96 11.59
N ASP A 254 -0.18 14.65 10.31
CA ASP A 254 -0.18 13.29 9.79
C ASP A 254 1.22 12.98 9.27
N SER A 255 1.63 11.72 9.30
CA SER A 255 2.94 11.30 8.82
C SER A 255 2.86 10.07 7.95
N VAL A 256 3.63 10.06 6.88
CA VAL A 256 3.82 8.93 5.98
C VAL A 256 5.30 8.60 6.01
N VAL A 257 5.63 7.34 6.30
CA VAL A 257 7.03 6.88 6.34
C VAL A 257 7.25 5.72 5.40
N PRO A 258 8.47 5.54 4.89
CA PRO A 258 8.78 4.42 4.01
C PRO A 258 8.44 3.08 4.66
N GLY A 259 7.61 2.27 3.99
CA GLY A 259 7.16 0.97 4.49
C GLY A 259 5.86 0.99 5.31
N SER A 260 5.34 2.16 5.73
CA SER A 260 4.10 2.20 6.51
C SER A 260 2.89 1.63 5.75
N TYR A 261 2.86 1.82 4.42
CA TYR A 261 1.84 1.22 3.55
C TYR A 261 1.97 -0.30 3.47
N ASP A 262 3.19 -0.82 3.36
CA ASP A 262 3.41 -2.26 3.26
C ASP A 262 3.10 -2.94 4.61
N GLU A 263 3.39 -2.30 5.74
CA GLU A 263 2.96 -2.75 7.06
C GLU A 263 1.43 -2.80 7.18
N GLU A 264 0.74 -1.74 6.76
CA GLU A 264 -0.73 -1.67 6.79
C GLU A 264 -1.37 -2.74 5.89
N LEU A 265 -0.82 -2.95 4.68
CA LEU A 265 -1.22 -4.04 3.78
C LEU A 265 -0.94 -5.42 4.37
N SER A 266 0.21 -5.59 5.01
CA SER A 266 0.58 -6.86 5.65
C SER A 266 -0.36 -7.18 6.82
N GLY A 267 -0.76 -6.18 7.61
CA GLY A 267 -1.72 -6.32 8.70
C GLY A 267 -3.07 -6.85 8.21
N MET A 268 -3.61 -6.27 7.15
CA MET A 268 -4.85 -6.76 6.54
C MET A 268 -4.72 -8.20 6.03
N SER A 269 -3.58 -8.54 5.40
CA SER A 269 -3.36 -9.87 4.83
C SER A 269 -3.29 -10.99 5.87
N TRP A 270 -2.75 -10.72 7.06
CA TRP A 270 -2.61 -11.71 8.11
C TRP A 270 -3.94 -12.05 8.79
N ASP A 271 -4.76 -11.04 9.06
CA ASP A 271 -6.08 -11.25 9.67
C ASP A 271 -6.99 -12.10 8.76
N ASP A 272 -6.97 -11.81 7.46
CA ASP A 272 -7.71 -12.58 6.44
C ASP A 272 -7.15 -14.00 6.27
N LEU A 273 -5.82 -14.19 6.33
CA LEU A 273 -5.19 -15.50 6.24
C LEU A 273 -5.47 -16.37 7.48
N VAL A 274 -5.48 -15.78 8.68
CA VAL A 274 -5.86 -16.46 9.93
C VAL A 274 -7.32 -16.89 9.87
N LEU A 275 -8.22 -16.03 9.39
CA LEU A 275 -9.61 -16.38 9.14
C LEU A 275 -9.71 -17.55 8.15
N ALA A 276 -9.04 -17.50 7.00
CA ALA A 276 -9.06 -18.55 6.00
C ALA A 276 -8.52 -19.90 6.52
N LEU A 277 -7.44 -19.87 7.30
CA LEU A 277 -6.86 -21.05 7.94
C LEU A 277 -7.74 -21.62 9.06
N PHE A 278 -8.55 -20.80 9.71
CA PHE A 278 -9.53 -21.25 10.71
C PHE A 278 -10.70 -22.01 10.05
N TRP A 279 -11.11 -21.61 8.85
CA TRP A 279 -12.22 -22.24 8.12
C TRP A 279 -11.83 -23.54 7.39
N LEU A 280 -10.57 -23.67 6.95
CA LEU A 280 -10.07 -24.87 6.26
C LEU A 280 -10.27 -26.19 7.04
N PRO A 281 -9.95 -26.29 8.34
CA PRO A 281 -10.24 -27.49 9.12
C PRO A 281 -11.74 -27.69 9.39
N MET A 282 -12.54 -26.62 9.51
CA MET A 282 -14.00 -26.75 9.63
C MET A 282 -14.63 -27.36 8.37
N LEU A 283 -14.14 -26.97 7.19
CA LEU A 283 -14.58 -27.53 5.91
C LEU A 283 -14.03 -28.94 5.68
N ALA A 284 -12.78 -29.22 6.07
CA ALA A 284 -12.14 -30.52 5.88
C ALA A 284 -12.64 -31.61 6.83
N VAL A 285 -13.04 -31.25 8.06
CA VAL A 285 -13.63 -32.20 9.02
C VAL A 285 -15.10 -32.46 8.71
N GLY A 286 -15.73 -31.63 7.85
CA GLY A 286 -17.11 -31.80 7.44
C GLY A 286 -17.97 -32.08 8.65
N VAL A 287 -17.91 -31.21 9.68
CA VAL A 287 -18.82 -31.32 10.83
C VAL A 287 -20.21 -31.29 10.21
N PRO A 288 -20.97 -32.40 10.24
CA PRO A 288 -22.37 -32.28 9.95
C PRO A 288 -22.88 -31.37 11.06
N MET A 289 -23.22 -30.13 10.73
CA MET A 289 -24.20 -29.40 11.51
C MET A 289 -25.45 -30.27 11.45
N CYS A 290 -25.53 -31.22 12.39
CA CYS A 290 -26.73 -31.95 12.69
C CYS A 290 -27.77 -30.89 12.95
N ALA A 291 -28.77 -30.86 12.06
CA ALA A 291 -30.05 -30.27 12.34
C ALA A 291 -30.47 -30.66 13.75
N ALA A 292 -30.67 -29.65 14.61
CA ALA A 292 -31.55 -29.73 15.74
C ALA A 292 -32.95 -29.31 15.26
#